data_AF-A0A6A0GSZ6-F1
#
_entry.id   AF-A0A6A0GSZ6-F1
#
_cell.length_a   1.000
_cell.length_b   1.000
_cell.length_c   1.000
_cell.angle_alpha   90.00
_cell.angle_beta   90.00
_cell.angle_gamma   90.00
#
_symmetry.space_group_name_H-M   'P 1'
#
loop_
_entity.id
_entity.type
_entity.pdbx_description
1 polymer ?
#
loop_
_entity_poly.entity_id
_entity_poly.type
_entity_poly.pdbx_seq_one_letter_code
_entity_poly.pdbx_strand_id
1 'polypeptide(L)'
;MHGTACRYPCSCVWPNTDGCHPETGACYCKPGFRGVNCESRCFRGLYGGNCSRSCGCKNGGSCHPETGKCQCGRGWQGADCQTPCPLNKYGVNCNQDCPPCTH
;
A
#
# COMPACT_ATOMS: atom_id res chain seq x y z
N MET A 1 -6.93 -0.21 26.12
CA MET A 1 -6.37 0.28 27.40
C MET A 1 -4.94 -0.23 27.49
N HIS A 2 -4.06 0.49 28.17
CA HIS A 2 -2.66 0.12 28.32
C HIS A 2 -2.10 0.51 29.71
N GLY A 3 -0.88 0.06 29.99
CA GLY A 3 -0.16 0.26 31.25
C GLY A 3 -0.54 -0.75 32.33
N THR A 4 0.03 -0.57 33.52
CA THR A 4 -0.24 -1.47 34.65
C THR A 4 -1.72 -1.45 35.03
N ALA A 5 -2.30 -2.64 35.15
CA ALA A 5 -3.74 -2.84 35.39
C ALA A 5 -4.68 -2.18 34.34
N CYS A 6 -4.23 -2.01 33.08
CA CYS A 6 -5.06 -1.45 32.00
C CYS A 6 -5.64 -0.06 32.34
N ARG A 7 -4.87 0.76 33.06
CA ARG A 7 -5.36 2.03 33.62
C ARG A 7 -5.53 3.14 32.60
N TYR A 8 -4.81 3.12 31.49
CA TYR A 8 -4.79 4.23 30.53
C TYR A 8 -5.53 3.87 29.24
N PRO A 9 -6.42 4.74 28.71
CA PRO A 9 -7.03 4.52 27.41
C PRO A 9 -5.97 4.66 26.30
N CYS A 10 -6.16 3.95 25.20
CA CYS A 10 -5.26 4.09 24.04
C CYS A 10 -5.70 5.27 23.18
N SER A 11 -4.77 6.15 22.85
CA SER A 11 -5.01 7.37 22.07
C SER A 11 -4.98 7.12 20.55
N CYS A 12 -5.60 6.03 20.08
CA CYS A 12 -5.57 5.63 18.67
C CYS A 12 -6.79 6.15 17.89
N VAL A 13 -6.65 6.33 16.57
CA VAL A 13 -7.75 6.57 15.64
C VAL A 13 -8.43 5.25 15.32
N TRP A 14 -9.42 4.86 16.14
CA TRP A 14 -10.11 3.57 16.08
C TRP A 14 -10.57 3.10 14.67
N PRO A 15 -11.07 3.96 13.76
CA PRO A 15 -11.39 3.53 12.41
C PRO A 15 -10.21 2.91 11.65
N ASN A 16 -8.99 3.38 11.94
CA ASN A 16 -7.74 3.05 11.26
C ASN A 16 -6.82 2.15 12.10
N THR A 17 -7.32 1.59 13.20
CA THR A 17 -6.55 0.85 14.19
C THR A 17 -7.18 -0.51 14.43
N ASP A 18 -6.37 -1.57 14.48
CA ASP A 18 -6.79 -2.93 14.82
C ASP A 18 -6.70 -3.19 16.33
N GLY A 19 -5.83 -2.47 17.03
CA GLY A 19 -5.71 -2.51 18.49
C GLY A 19 -4.58 -1.63 19.00
N CYS A 20 -4.27 -1.73 20.29
CA CYS A 20 -3.11 -1.08 20.88
C CYS A 20 -2.34 -2.06 21.77
N HIS A 21 -1.04 -1.82 21.89
CA HIS A 21 -0.15 -2.59 22.75
C HIS A 21 -0.56 -2.41 24.22
N PRO A 22 -0.76 -3.49 25.00
CA PRO A 22 -1.30 -3.42 26.35
C PRO A 22 -0.34 -2.79 27.36
N GLU A 23 0.97 -2.82 27.15
CA GLU A 23 1.92 -2.15 28.05
C GLU A 23 2.21 -0.70 27.61
N THR A 24 2.68 -0.51 26.38
CA THR A 24 3.16 0.78 25.88
C THR A 24 2.05 1.70 25.35
N GLY A 25 0.88 1.16 25.00
CA GLY A 25 -0.21 1.91 24.35
C GLY A 25 0.00 2.15 22.85
N ALA A 26 1.07 1.64 22.26
CA ALA A 26 1.36 1.81 20.83
C ALA A 26 0.26 1.24 19.94
N CYS A 27 -0.19 1.99 18.94
CA CYS A 27 -1.29 1.58 18.08
C CYS A 27 -0.85 0.60 17.00
N TYR A 28 -1.63 -0.47 16.80
CA TYR A 28 -1.53 -1.37 15.67
C TYR A 28 -2.39 -0.84 14.55
N CYS A 29 -1.77 -0.11 13.61
CA CYS A 29 -2.51 0.50 12.51
C CYS A 29 -2.95 -0.53 11.48
N LYS A 30 -4.16 -0.34 10.97
CA LYS A 30 -4.69 -1.08 9.82
C LYS A 30 -3.78 -0.90 8.60
N PRO A 31 -3.82 -1.86 7.66
CA PRO A 31 -3.13 -1.71 6.39
C PRO A 31 -3.43 -0.37 5.73
N GLY A 32 -2.41 0.29 5.20
CA GLY A 32 -2.55 1.58 4.55
C GLY A 32 -2.48 2.81 5.48
N PHE A 33 -2.40 2.59 6.79
CA PHE A 33 -2.27 3.65 7.79
C PHE A 33 -0.99 3.55 8.61
N ARG A 34 -0.54 4.70 9.09
CA ARG A 34 0.65 4.93 9.91
C ARG A 34 0.42 6.14 10.81
N GLY A 35 1.28 6.29 11.78
CA GLY A 35 1.32 7.41 12.72
C GLY A 35 1.39 6.84 14.12
N VAL A 36 1.64 7.68 15.11
CA VAL A 36 1.62 7.22 16.50
C VAL A 36 0.20 6.73 16.86
N ASN A 37 -0.81 7.37 16.26
CA ASN A 37 -2.22 7.13 16.51
C ASN A 37 -2.97 6.60 15.27
N CYS A 38 -2.26 6.19 14.21
CA CYS A 38 -2.88 5.77 12.92
C CYS A 38 -3.66 6.88 12.19
N GLU A 39 -3.21 8.12 12.34
CA GLU A 39 -3.82 9.32 11.79
C GLU A 39 -3.49 9.58 10.32
N SER A 40 -2.41 8.98 9.81
CA SER A 40 -1.86 9.25 8.47
C SER A 40 -1.95 8.03 7.56
N ARG A 41 -2.04 8.26 6.25
CA ARG A 41 -1.93 7.20 5.24
C ARG A 41 -0.46 6.89 4.93
N CYS A 42 -0.20 5.70 4.38
CA CYS A 42 1.13 5.35 3.90
C CYS A 42 1.64 6.31 2.82
N PHE A 43 2.93 6.64 2.90
CA PHE A 43 3.63 7.29 1.80
C PHE A 43 3.71 6.36 0.58
N ARG A 44 3.82 6.96 -0.61
CA ARG A 44 4.03 6.20 -1.84
C ARG A 44 5.28 5.33 -1.71
N GLY A 45 5.15 4.05 -2.02
CA GLY A 45 6.23 3.07 -1.91
C GLY A 45 6.25 2.27 -0.61
N LEU A 46 5.30 2.51 0.30
CA LEU A 46 5.10 1.69 1.50
C LEU A 46 3.67 1.15 1.59
N TYR A 47 3.50 0.00 2.24
CA TYR A 47 2.21 -0.66 2.42
C TYR A 47 2.14 -1.51 3.69
N GLY A 48 0.95 -2.02 3.98
CA GLY A 48 0.68 -2.88 5.13
C GLY A 48 0.42 -2.09 6.42
N GLY A 49 0.28 -2.82 7.53
CA GLY A 49 0.07 -2.21 8.85
C GLY A 49 1.29 -1.40 9.27
N ASN A 50 1.04 -0.19 9.77
CA ASN A 50 2.08 0.80 10.09
C ASN A 50 3.00 1.17 8.90
N CYS A 51 2.62 0.84 7.66
CA CYS A 51 3.44 1.03 6.45
C CYS A 51 4.85 0.41 6.58
N SER A 52 4.93 -0.73 7.28
CA SER A 52 6.17 -1.42 7.60
C SER A 52 6.80 -2.16 6.41
N ARG A 53 6.07 -2.31 5.30
CA ARG A 53 6.54 -3.04 4.10
C ARG A 53 6.83 -2.06 2.97
N SER A 54 7.93 -2.27 2.26
CA SER A 54 8.32 -1.50 1.08
C SER A 54 7.84 -2.15 -0.21
N CYS A 55 7.38 -1.32 -1.14
CA CYS A 55 6.85 -1.78 -2.42
C CYS A 55 7.98 -2.16 -3.37
N GLY A 56 7.88 -3.37 -3.93
CA GLY A 56 8.86 -3.93 -4.88
C GLY A 56 8.64 -3.54 -6.34
N CYS A 57 7.63 -2.72 -6.64
CA CYS A 57 7.22 -2.39 -8.00
C CYS A 57 8.36 -1.73 -8.79
N LYS A 58 8.63 -2.25 -9.99
CA LYS A 58 9.63 -1.74 -10.92
C LYS A 58 9.00 -0.81 -11.97
N ASN A 59 9.85 -0.18 -12.78
CA ASN A 59 9.45 0.58 -13.97
C ASN A 59 8.41 1.69 -13.72
N GLY A 60 8.56 2.39 -12.58
CA GLY A 60 7.65 3.48 -12.21
C GLY A 60 6.27 3.01 -11.73
N GLY A 61 6.11 1.73 -11.40
CA GLY A 61 4.90 1.21 -10.76
C GLY A 61 4.71 1.77 -9.35
N SER A 62 3.49 2.11 -9.00
CA SER A 62 3.07 2.40 -7.63
C SER A 62 2.47 1.15 -7.00
N CYS A 63 2.27 1.12 -5.69
CA CYS A 63 1.62 0.01 -5.00
C CYS A 63 0.41 0.49 -4.22
N HIS A 64 -0.55 -0.41 -4.03
CA HIS A 64 -1.67 -0.18 -3.15
C HIS A 64 -1.19 -0.18 -1.68
N PRO A 65 -1.50 0.85 -0.88
CA PRO A 65 -1.00 0.97 0.49
C PRO A 65 -1.56 -0.09 1.44
N GLU A 66 -2.72 -0.66 1.13
CA GLU A 66 -3.34 -1.72 1.95
C GLU A 66 -2.87 -3.13 1.56
N THR A 67 -2.84 -3.44 0.26
CA THR A 67 -2.59 -4.82 -0.22
C THR A 67 -1.16 -5.03 -0.71
N GLY A 68 -0.42 -3.96 -1.01
CA GLY A 68 0.90 -4.03 -1.65
C GLY A 68 0.88 -4.36 -3.14
N LYS A 69 -0.30 -4.57 -3.74
CA LYS A 69 -0.41 -4.87 -5.17
C LYS A 69 0.14 -3.73 -6.02
N CYS A 70 1.02 -4.05 -6.96
CA CYS A 70 1.55 -3.06 -7.87
C CYS A 70 0.51 -2.64 -8.91
N GLN A 71 0.45 -1.33 -9.13
CA GLN A 71 -0.21 -0.69 -10.25
C GLN A 71 0.88 -0.26 -11.24
N CYS A 72 0.95 -0.97 -12.36
CA CYS A 72 2.02 -0.78 -13.32
C CYS A 72 1.81 0.45 -14.18
N GLY A 73 2.93 1.10 -14.52
CA GLY A 73 2.96 2.16 -15.51
C GLY A 73 2.56 1.65 -16.90
N ARG A 74 2.37 2.60 -17.83
CA ARG A 74 2.02 2.26 -19.21
C ARG A 74 3.13 1.41 -19.84
N GLY A 75 2.76 0.32 -20.49
CA GLY A 75 3.72 -0.56 -21.15
C GLY A 75 4.32 -1.67 -20.26
N TRP A 76 3.89 -1.77 -18.99
CA TRP A 76 4.35 -2.80 -18.06
C TRP A 76 3.19 -3.56 -17.41
N GLN A 77 3.43 -4.82 -17.08
CA GLN A 77 2.51 -5.76 -16.43
C GLN A 77 3.26 -6.73 -15.52
N GLY A 78 2.51 -7.63 -14.87
CA GLY A 78 3.01 -8.59 -13.89
C GLY A 78 2.90 -8.08 -12.45
N ALA A 79 3.16 -8.97 -11.48
CA ALA A 79 3.01 -8.65 -10.06
C ALA A 79 3.91 -7.49 -9.58
N ASP A 80 5.10 -7.37 -10.17
CA ASP A 80 6.11 -6.35 -9.82
C ASP A 80 6.39 -5.37 -10.97
N CYS A 81 5.56 -5.35 -12.01
CA CYS A 81 5.73 -4.49 -13.19
C CYS A 81 7.05 -4.69 -13.95
N GLN A 82 7.59 -5.91 -13.90
CA GLN A 82 8.85 -6.27 -14.56
C GLN A 82 8.65 -6.78 -15.99
N THR A 83 7.43 -7.13 -16.38
CA THR A 83 7.15 -7.71 -17.69
C THR A 83 6.64 -6.61 -18.62
N PRO A 84 7.24 -6.39 -19.80
CA PRO A 84 6.70 -5.45 -20.78
C PRO A 84 5.35 -5.94 -21.32
N CYS A 85 4.54 -5.01 -21.82
CA CYS A 85 3.29 -5.36 -22.50
C CYS A 85 3.57 -6.22 -23.74
N PRO A 86 2.65 -7.16 -24.06
CA PRO A 86 2.75 -7.94 -25.29
C PRO A 86 2.63 -7.03 -26.51
N LEU A 87 3.13 -7.51 -27.65
CA LEU A 87 3.02 -6.82 -28.93
C LEU A 87 1.55 -6.46 -29.19
N ASN A 88 1.30 -5.24 -29.68
CA ASN A 88 -0.03 -4.65 -29.91
C ASN A 88 -0.82 -4.26 -28.64
N LYS A 89 -0.23 -4.24 -27.45
CA LYS A 89 -0.89 -3.71 -26.24
C LYS A 89 -0.10 -2.61 -25.55
N TYR A 90 -0.81 -1.64 -24.99
CA TYR A 90 -0.28 -0.51 -24.23
C TYR A 90 -1.23 -0.12 -23.08
N GLY A 91 -0.89 0.95 -22.36
CA GLY A 91 -1.69 1.44 -21.23
C GLY A 91 -1.38 0.74 -19.90
N VAL A 92 -2.12 1.11 -18.86
CA VAL A 92 -1.99 0.54 -17.51
C VAL A 92 -2.40 -0.92 -17.54
N ASN A 93 -1.54 -1.82 -17.07
CA ASN A 93 -1.72 -3.27 -17.13
C ASN A 93 -1.99 -3.81 -18.55
N CYS A 94 -1.53 -3.12 -19.60
CA CYS A 94 -1.69 -3.54 -21.00
C CYS A 94 -3.15 -3.71 -21.45
N ASN A 95 -4.08 -2.95 -20.87
CA ASN A 95 -5.51 -3.05 -21.18
C ASN A 95 -5.95 -2.25 -22.43
N GLN A 96 -5.01 -1.62 -23.16
CA GLN A 96 -5.33 -0.89 -24.38
C GLN A 96 -4.65 -1.57 -25.57
N ASP A 97 -5.37 -1.71 -26.68
CA ASP A 97 -4.85 -2.32 -27.91
C ASP A 97 -4.30 -1.21 -28.82
N CYS A 98 -3.05 -1.36 -29.26
CA CYS A 98 -2.37 -0.41 -30.15
C CYS A 98 -3.23 -0.19 -31.41
N PRO A 99 -3.44 1.08 -31.83
CA PRO A 99 -4.10 1.33 -33.09
C PRO A 99 -3.31 0.66 -34.22
N PRO A 100 -4.00 0.11 -35.24
CA PRO A 100 -3.33 -0.45 -36.39
C PRO A 100 -2.47 0.63 -37.05
N CYS A 101 -1.25 0.26 -37.47
CA CYS A 101 -0.39 1.14 -38.24
C CYS A 101 -1.04 1.38 -39.61
N THR A 102 -1.90 2.40 -39.73
CA THR A 102 -2.47 2.83 -41.00
C THR A 102 -1.47 3.75 -41.68
N HIS A 103 -0.94 3.25 -42.79
CA HIS A 103 -0.03 3.93 -43.71
C HIS A 103 -0.80 4.83 -44.68
#